data_AF-A0A3E4TUB4-F1
#
_entry.id   AF-A0A3E4TUB4-F1
#
_cell.length_a   1.000
_cell.length_b   1.000
_cell.length_c   1.000
_cell.angle_alpha   90.00
_cell.angle_beta   90.00
_cell.angle_gamma   90.00
#
_symmetry.space_group_name_H-M   'P 1'
#
loop_
_entity.id
_entity.type
_entity.pdbx_description
1 polymer ?
#
loop_
_entity_poly.entity_id
_entity_poly.type
_entity_poly.pdbx_seq_one_letter_code
_entity_poly.pdbx_strand_id
1 'polypeptide(L)'
;MVKRFNRIWSIAISLSLLASVPAFGDIPIVPPISGGSNNGISGPETAGPGGDNTQSGPGASTGTGTSTGTGTSTGTGNPTGPGTSAGPGATQGSGTGGNVVNTLKQPEIQAQGAVLMDAATGNLLYSKEAETKFYPASITKLMTALLVAEKCSLDDTVTFSKTAVTNLESGAVTLGLVEGDKLTVRQSLYGLLLKSANEVANGLAEHTAGSISKFADMMNARAKELGCTNTNFVNPNGLNNSNHYTTPHDMALIARAAFQNGTVSKIASTLSYQIPATQKAAARTISLGHKMLYPNDARYYQGVIGGKTGYTSLAGNTLVTCAERDGVRLIAVIMKSKSTQYTDTSALLDYGFALKSGGSQTAKWQQEGAKWYFVKNDGNRAANEWMTIDGADYWFDSDGTMATGWRHYSNDAWYYFKSGGAMASSTWVESDGQWFYLGADGAMMKNTVTPDGYTLDASGVWVK
;
A
#
# COMPACT_ATOMS: atom_id res chain seq x y z
N MET A 1 61.46 -44.63 -28.90
CA MET A 1 60.21 -45.40 -28.76
C MET A 1 59.45 -44.80 -27.58
N VAL A 2 58.63 -43.76 -27.80
CA VAL A 2 57.14 -43.80 -27.91
C VAL A 2 56.51 -44.03 -26.51
N LYS A 3 55.60 -43.23 -25.95
CA LYS A 3 54.87 -42.00 -26.35
C LYS A 3 54.22 -41.39 -25.08
N ARG A 4 54.06 -40.07 -25.09
CA ARG A 4 53.10 -39.30 -24.28
C ARG A 4 51.66 -39.80 -24.50
N PHE A 5 50.79 -39.68 -23.50
CA PHE A 5 49.36 -39.41 -23.72
C PHE A 5 48.78 -38.47 -22.65
N ASN A 6 48.33 -37.31 -23.14
CA ASN A 6 47.38 -36.41 -22.50
C ASN A 6 46.05 -37.11 -22.24
N ARG A 7 45.34 -36.74 -21.16
CA ARG A 7 43.88 -36.56 -21.21
C ARG A 7 43.43 -35.56 -20.15
N ILE A 8 43.11 -34.38 -20.66
CA ILE A 8 42.32 -33.30 -20.07
C ILE A 8 40.89 -33.85 -19.87
N TRP A 9 40.34 -33.74 -18.67
CA TRP A 9 38.90 -33.71 -18.44
C TRP A 9 38.59 -32.49 -17.58
N SER A 10 38.10 -31.46 -18.26
CA SER A 10 37.44 -30.31 -17.70
C SER A 10 36.16 -30.77 -17.00
N ILE A 11 36.03 -30.51 -15.70
CA ILE A 11 34.72 -30.47 -15.04
C ILE A 11 34.60 -29.08 -14.43
N ALA A 12 34.04 -28.17 -15.22
CA ALA A 12 33.46 -26.94 -14.72
C ALA A 12 32.21 -27.33 -13.91
N ILE A 13 32.32 -27.29 -12.59
CA ILE A 13 31.14 -27.29 -11.72
C ILE A 13 30.60 -25.86 -11.76
N SER A 14 29.76 -25.59 -12.75
CA SER A 14 28.86 -24.44 -12.74
C SER A 14 27.82 -24.70 -11.66
N LEU A 15 28.11 -24.26 -10.43
CA LEU A 15 27.14 -24.25 -9.36
C LEU A 15 26.20 -23.06 -9.59
N SER A 16 25.18 -23.28 -10.43
CA SER A 16 24.02 -22.40 -10.53
C SER A 16 23.20 -22.54 -9.24
N LEU A 17 23.60 -21.81 -8.19
CA LEU A 17 22.67 -21.45 -7.12
C LEU A 17 21.71 -20.40 -7.70
N LEU A 18 20.63 -20.87 -8.33
CA LEU A 18 19.40 -20.10 -8.39
C LEU A 18 18.88 -20.01 -6.95
N ALA A 19 19.31 -18.98 -6.23
CA ALA A 19 18.60 -18.55 -5.04
C ALA A 19 17.20 -18.13 -5.51
N SER A 20 16.21 -18.99 -5.28
CA SER A 20 14.81 -18.59 -5.33
C SER A 20 14.65 -17.48 -4.29
N VAL A 21 14.64 -16.22 -4.76
CA VAL A 21 14.20 -15.11 -3.93
C VAL A 21 12.74 -15.43 -3.61
N PRO A 22 12.34 -15.56 -2.33
CA PRO A 22 10.93 -15.70 -2.01
C PRO A 22 10.22 -14.48 -2.61
N ALA A 23 9.26 -14.74 -3.50
CA ALA A 23 8.36 -13.70 -3.95
C ALA A 23 7.70 -13.09 -2.70
N PHE A 24 7.54 -11.77 -2.68
CA PHE A 24 6.76 -11.09 -1.66
C PHE A 24 5.33 -11.66 -1.70
N GLY A 25 5.00 -12.60 -0.81
CA GLY A 25 3.70 -13.29 -0.87
C GLY A 25 3.24 -13.90 0.44
N ASP A 26 4.13 -14.42 1.28
CA ASP A 26 3.69 -15.23 2.43
C ASP A 26 4.04 -14.59 3.78
N ILE A 27 3.25 -13.58 4.19
CA ILE A 27 3.11 -13.21 5.61
C ILE A 27 1.61 -13.21 5.93
N PRO A 28 1.16 -13.93 6.98
CA PRO A 28 -0.26 -14.04 7.30
C PRO A 28 -0.86 -12.67 7.69
N ILE A 29 -1.95 -12.31 7.01
CA ILE A 29 -2.81 -11.17 7.34
C ILE A 29 -3.50 -11.47 8.67
N VAL A 30 -3.30 -10.62 9.67
CA VAL A 30 -4.10 -10.64 10.90
C VAL A 30 -5.40 -9.89 10.61
N PRO A 31 -6.59 -10.50 10.79
CA PRO A 31 -7.85 -9.81 10.53
C PRO A 31 -8.09 -8.69 11.57
N PRO A 32 -8.64 -7.53 11.16
CA PRO A 32 -9.02 -6.49 12.09
C PRO A 32 -10.20 -6.92 12.97
N ILE A 33 -10.07 -6.62 14.27
CA ILE A 33 -11.10 -6.78 15.30
C ILE A 33 -12.32 -5.94 14.93
N SER A 34 -13.51 -6.53 14.98
CA SER A 34 -14.77 -5.85 14.68
C SER A 34 -15.11 -4.78 15.72
N GLY A 35 -15.51 -3.59 15.27
CA GLY A 35 -16.15 -2.62 16.14
C GLY A 35 -16.48 -1.28 15.48
N GLY A 36 -17.73 -1.11 15.05
CA GLY A 36 -18.55 0.06 15.39
C GLY A 36 -18.51 1.32 14.52
N SER A 37 -19.60 1.48 13.75
CA SER A 37 -20.31 2.72 13.33
C SER A 37 -19.58 3.77 12.47
N ASN A 38 -19.99 3.80 11.19
CA ASN A 38 -19.81 4.89 10.23
C ASN A 38 -20.64 6.13 10.63
N ASN A 39 -20.02 7.31 10.52
CA ASN A 39 -20.71 8.58 10.27
C ASN A 39 -20.23 9.12 8.92
N GLY A 40 -21.20 9.46 8.07
CA GLY A 40 -21.01 9.72 6.65
C GLY A 40 -20.29 11.02 6.30
N ILE A 41 -19.62 10.97 5.15
CA ILE A 41 -19.20 12.13 4.37
C ILE A 41 -19.55 11.83 2.92
N SER A 42 -20.47 12.61 2.37
CA SER A 42 -20.91 12.62 0.99
C SER A 42 -19.84 13.23 0.08
N GLY A 43 -19.31 12.42 -0.85
CA GLY A 43 -18.51 12.84 -2.01
C GLY A 43 -19.36 12.91 -3.29
N PRO A 44 -18.83 13.45 -4.40
CA PRO A 44 -19.62 14.00 -5.50
C PRO A 44 -20.35 12.92 -6.31
N GLU A 45 -21.63 13.17 -6.56
CA GLU A 45 -22.54 12.33 -7.34
C GLU A 45 -22.02 12.07 -8.76
N THR A 46 -21.74 10.80 -9.07
CA THR A 46 -21.62 10.31 -10.45
C THR A 46 -23.00 9.88 -10.92
N ALA A 47 -23.59 10.59 -11.88
CA ALA A 47 -24.91 10.29 -12.41
C ALA A 47 -24.98 8.85 -12.98
N GLY A 48 -25.61 7.93 -12.23
CA GLY A 48 -25.92 6.56 -12.66
C GLY A 48 -27.26 6.47 -13.43
N PRO A 49 -27.67 5.28 -13.89
CA PRO A 49 -28.98 5.07 -14.49
C PRO A 49 -30.06 5.46 -13.46
N GLY A 50 -30.83 6.51 -13.75
CA GLY A 50 -31.79 7.12 -12.82
C GLY A 50 -32.73 6.11 -12.15
N GLY A 51 -32.83 6.20 -10.81
CA GLY A 51 -33.64 5.31 -10.01
C GLY A 51 -35.11 5.71 -10.01
N ASP A 52 -35.94 4.94 -10.69
CA ASP A 52 -37.40 5.04 -10.58
C ASP A 52 -37.85 4.23 -9.36
N ASN A 53 -38.30 4.92 -8.32
CA ASN A 53 -38.58 4.32 -7.01
C ASN A 53 -40.02 4.57 -6.57
N THR A 54 -40.98 4.40 -7.48
CA THR A 54 -42.40 4.34 -7.11
C THR A 54 -43.17 3.40 -8.04
N GLN A 55 -43.37 2.16 -7.61
CA GLN A 55 -44.45 1.33 -8.18
C GLN A 55 -45.31 0.82 -7.01
N SER A 56 -46.56 1.29 -6.98
CA SER A 56 -47.56 0.95 -5.97
C SER A 56 -48.05 -0.48 -6.19
N GLY A 57 -48.24 -1.24 -5.11
CA GLY A 57 -48.72 -2.63 -5.18
C GLY A 57 -50.16 -2.75 -5.72
N PRO A 58 -50.63 -3.99 -5.97
CA PRO A 58 -51.96 -4.23 -6.51
C PRO A 58 -53.04 -3.67 -5.58
N GLY A 59 -53.68 -2.55 -5.96
CA GLY A 59 -54.87 -2.02 -5.28
C GLY A 59 -54.93 -0.53 -4.92
N ALA A 60 -53.97 0.32 -5.33
CA ALA A 60 -54.00 1.75 -5.00
C ALA A 60 -54.84 2.60 -5.99
N SER A 61 -55.91 3.21 -5.47
CA SER A 61 -56.83 4.14 -6.15
C SER A 61 -56.18 5.49 -6.50
N THR A 62 -56.56 6.05 -7.65
CA THR A 62 -56.10 7.32 -8.23
C THR A 62 -56.53 8.57 -7.45
N GLY A 63 -55.64 9.58 -7.41
CA GLY A 63 -55.93 10.93 -6.91
C GLY A 63 -55.23 11.99 -7.78
N THR A 64 -56.02 12.67 -8.60
CA THR A 64 -55.65 13.77 -9.51
C THR A 64 -55.32 15.08 -8.78
N GLY A 65 -54.32 15.82 -9.26
CA GLY A 65 -54.04 17.20 -8.85
C GLY A 65 -53.32 18.00 -9.94
N THR A 66 -53.97 19.06 -10.42
CA THR A 66 -53.60 19.93 -11.55
C THR A 66 -53.11 21.30 -11.05
N SER A 67 -52.08 21.89 -11.68
CA SER A 67 -51.91 23.37 -11.87
C SER A 67 -50.63 23.65 -12.68
N THR A 68 -50.67 24.10 -13.95
CA THR A 68 -50.74 25.49 -14.47
C THR A 68 -49.66 26.47 -13.98
N GLY A 69 -48.88 27.04 -14.91
CA GLY A 69 -48.03 28.22 -14.68
C GLY A 69 -47.14 28.60 -15.86
N THR A 70 -47.64 29.45 -16.75
CA THR A 70 -47.00 30.15 -17.88
C THR A 70 -46.04 31.28 -17.45
N GLY A 71 -45.04 31.62 -18.28
CA GLY A 71 -44.32 32.90 -18.18
C GLY A 71 -43.19 33.09 -19.20
N THR A 72 -43.28 34.15 -20.01
CA THR A 72 -42.52 34.45 -21.24
C THR A 72 -41.48 35.57 -21.02
N SER A 73 -40.47 35.66 -21.91
CA SER A 73 -40.00 36.91 -22.58
C SER A 73 -38.70 37.65 -22.14
N THR A 74 -37.71 37.61 -23.06
CA THR A 74 -36.93 38.72 -23.73
C THR A 74 -35.90 39.62 -23.04
N GLY A 75 -34.78 39.85 -23.76
CA GLY A 75 -34.11 41.17 -23.95
C GLY A 75 -32.58 41.21 -23.71
N THR A 76 -31.71 40.99 -24.72
CA THR A 76 -31.01 41.96 -25.61
C THR A 76 -29.82 42.76 -25.03
N GLY A 77 -28.65 42.72 -25.72
CA GLY A 77 -27.64 43.79 -25.70
C GLY A 77 -26.16 43.39 -25.94
N ASN A 78 -25.66 43.58 -27.17
CA ASN A 78 -24.23 43.60 -27.59
C ASN A 78 -23.70 45.07 -27.52
N PRO A 79 -22.39 45.47 -27.65
CA PRO A 79 -21.48 45.16 -28.79
C PRO A 79 -19.92 45.15 -28.58
N THR A 80 -19.20 44.53 -29.55
CA THR A 80 -17.85 44.77 -30.19
C THR A 80 -16.80 45.68 -29.53
N GLY A 81 -15.46 45.49 -29.50
CA GLY A 81 -14.37 44.86 -30.28
C GLY A 81 -13.04 45.63 -29.95
N PRO A 82 -11.84 45.55 -30.63
CA PRO A 82 -11.25 44.56 -31.54
C PRO A 82 -9.73 44.20 -31.28
N GLY A 83 -9.22 43.18 -32.00
CA GLY A 83 -7.89 43.22 -32.66
C GLY A 83 -6.65 42.55 -32.00
N THR A 84 -6.07 41.50 -32.63
CA THR A 84 -4.78 41.55 -33.38
C THR A 84 -4.35 40.18 -33.93
N SER A 85 -3.45 40.25 -34.91
CA SER A 85 -3.11 39.37 -36.04
C SER A 85 -2.18 38.16 -35.80
N ALA A 86 -2.31 37.16 -36.68
CA ALA A 86 -1.39 36.05 -37.02
C ALA A 86 -0.09 36.54 -37.73
N GLY A 87 0.99 35.78 -37.99
CA GLY A 87 1.37 34.34 -37.96
C GLY A 87 2.92 34.25 -38.11
N PRO A 88 3.58 33.29 -38.82
CA PRO A 88 3.16 31.99 -39.39
C PRO A 88 4.14 30.81 -39.10
N GLY A 89 3.78 29.57 -39.49
CA GLY A 89 4.76 28.62 -40.06
C GLY A 89 4.85 27.17 -39.52
N ALA A 90 4.57 26.23 -40.45
CA ALA A 90 5.12 24.87 -40.60
C ALA A 90 4.42 23.65 -39.95
N THR A 91 3.93 22.81 -40.85
CA THR A 91 3.44 21.43 -40.79
C THR A 91 4.50 20.42 -40.32
N GLN A 92 4.07 19.40 -39.55
CA GLN A 92 4.44 17.98 -39.78
C GLN A 92 3.58 17.01 -38.92
N GLY A 93 3.07 15.96 -39.58
CA GLY A 93 3.19 14.58 -39.10
C GLY A 93 2.20 14.07 -38.07
N SER A 94 1.07 13.52 -38.54
CA SER A 94 0.26 12.56 -37.79
C SER A 94 1.04 11.26 -37.58
N GLY A 95 1.15 10.82 -36.33
CA GLY A 95 1.70 9.54 -35.90
C GLY A 95 0.95 9.08 -34.64
N THR A 96 0.03 8.16 -34.83
CA THR A 96 -0.88 7.54 -33.86
C THR A 96 -0.13 6.72 -32.82
N GLY A 97 -0.46 6.91 -31.54
CA GLY A 97 0.04 6.11 -30.43
C GLY A 97 -0.07 6.80 -29.07
N GLY A 98 -1.25 7.34 -28.75
CA GLY A 98 -1.48 7.97 -27.45
C GLY A 98 -1.60 6.91 -26.35
N ASN A 99 -0.48 6.47 -25.80
CA ASN A 99 -0.47 5.94 -24.44
C ASN A 99 -0.90 7.09 -23.52
N VAL A 100 -2.05 6.96 -22.88
CA VAL A 100 -2.46 7.88 -21.82
C VAL A 100 -1.53 7.62 -20.64
N VAL A 101 -0.38 8.29 -20.62
CA VAL A 101 0.48 8.34 -19.43
C VAL A 101 -0.27 9.19 -18.43
N ASN A 102 -0.86 8.56 -17.44
CA ASN A 102 -1.51 9.23 -16.32
C ASN A 102 -0.40 9.90 -15.48
N THR A 103 0.04 11.10 -15.87
CA THR A 103 1.15 11.79 -15.20
C THR A 103 0.65 12.51 -13.95
N LEU A 104 0.42 11.74 -12.88
CA LEU A 104 0.25 12.32 -11.55
C LEU A 104 1.41 13.28 -11.25
N LYS A 105 1.08 14.50 -10.80
CA LYS A 105 2.09 15.49 -10.42
C LYS A 105 2.96 14.92 -9.30
N GLN A 106 4.27 14.91 -9.50
CA GLN A 106 5.22 14.51 -8.46
C GLN A 106 5.17 15.47 -7.27
N PRO A 107 5.30 14.97 -6.03
CA PRO A 107 5.31 15.80 -4.84
C PRO A 107 6.59 16.64 -4.75
N GLU A 108 6.43 17.87 -4.24
CA GLU A 108 7.55 18.71 -3.83
C GLU A 108 7.95 18.35 -2.39
N ILE A 109 9.23 18.04 -2.18
CA ILE A 109 9.75 17.61 -0.87
C ILE A 109 10.89 18.50 -0.39
N GLN A 110 11.02 18.63 0.93
CA GLN A 110 12.00 19.48 1.60
C GLN A 110 13.38 18.82 1.78
N ALA A 111 13.42 17.49 1.87
CA ALA A 111 14.65 16.73 1.98
C ALA A 111 15.61 16.96 0.80
N GLN A 112 16.92 16.87 1.05
CA GLN A 112 17.92 17.04 -0.01
C GLN A 112 17.98 15.84 -0.95
N GLY A 113 17.81 14.62 -0.42
CA GLY A 113 17.73 13.41 -1.23
C GLY A 113 16.56 12.53 -0.80
N ALA A 114 15.91 11.89 -1.76
CA ALA A 114 14.86 10.93 -1.49
C ALA A 114 14.61 9.99 -2.66
N VAL A 115 14.04 8.82 -2.36
CA VAL A 115 13.46 7.91 -3.35
C VAL A 115 12.16 7.30 -2.82
N LEU A 116 11.31 6.89 -3.75
CA LEU A 116 10.20 5.98 -3.50
C LEU A 116 10.36 4.76 -4.41
N MET A 117 10.42 3.58 -3.81
CA MET A 117 10.60 2.30 -4.51
C MET A 117 9.34 1.44 -4.40
N ASP A 118 8.93 0.84 -5.51
CA ASP A 118 8.05 -0.32 -5.51
C ASP A 118 8.87 -1.54 -5.08
N ALA A 119 8.54 -2.11 -3.91
CA ALA A 119 9.33 -3.18 -3.33
C ALA A 119 9.26 -4.49 -4.15
N ALA A 120 8.17 -4.74 -4.87
CA ALA A 120 8.01 -5.96 -5.66
C ALA A 120 9.00 -5.96 -6.84
N THR A 121 9.02 -4.86 -7.60
CA THR A 121 9.83 -4.74 -8.83
C THR A 121 11.24 -4.21 -8.57
N GLY A 122 11.43 -3.43 -7.50
CA GLY A 122 12.65 -2.66 -7.27
C GLY A 122 12.71 -1.35 -8.07
N ASN A 123 11.68 -1.02 -8.85
CA ASN A 123 11.65 0.19 -9.65
C ASN A 123 11.43 1.44 -8.77
N LEU A 124 12.13 2.52 -9.08
CA LEU A 124 11.88 3.82 -8.47
C LEU A 124 10.67 4.48 -9.13
N LEU A 125 9.70 4.87 -8.31
CA LEU A 125 8.52 5.65 -8.70
C LEU A 125 8.79 7.16 -8.60
N TYR A 126 9.70 7.54 -7.70
CA TYR A 126 10.17 8.90 -7.47
C TYR A 126 11.66 8.88 -7.13
N SER A 127 12.39 9.91 -7.58
CA SER A 127 13.80 10.10 -7.27
C SER A 127 14.16 11.58 -7.18
N LYS A 128 14.88 11.96 -6.13
CA LYS A 128 15.57 13.24 -5.97
C LYS A 128 16.97 12.96 -5.41
N GLU A 129 18.01 13.33 -6.14
CA GLU A 129 19.41 13.09 -5.72
C GLU A 129 19.67 11.61 -5.34
N ALA A 130 19.08 10.68 -6.11
CA ALA A 130 19.01 9.26 -5.75
C ALA A 130 20.37 8.56 -5.61
N GLU A 131 21.39 9.05 -6.33
CA GLU A 131 22.76 8.54 -6.31
C GLU A 131 23.74 9.43 -5.53
N THR A 132 23.26 10.53 -4.95
CA THR A 132 24.09 11.45 -4.19
C THR A 132 24.42 10.86 -2.83
N LYS A 133 25.69 10.96 -2.42
CA LYS A 133 26.19 10.43 -1.16
C LYS A 133 25.78 11.30 0.02
N PHE A 134 25.17 10.68 1.02
CA PHE A 134 24.77 11.32 2.27
C PHE A 134 25.25 10.50 3.47
N TYR A 135 25.37 11.16 4.62
CA TYR A 135 25.48 10.47 5.90
C TYR A 135 24.12 9.82 6.25
N PRO A 136 24.06 8.49 6.50
CA PRO A 136 22.80 7.79 6.78
C PRO A 136 22.25 8.05 8.18
N ALA A 137 23.09 8.40 9.15
CA ALA A 137 22.75 8.28 10.57
C ALA A 137 22.20 6.88 10.89
N SER A 138 21.29 6.77 11.86
CA SER A 138 20.83 5.47 12.38
C SER A 138 20.04 4.59 11.42
N ILE A 139 19.71 5.01 10.19
CA ILE A 139 19.10 4.09 9.20
C ILE A 139 20.08 3.00 8.77
N THR A 140 21.40 3.21 8.98
CA THR A 140 22.46 2.18 8.90
C THR A 140 22.08 0.88 9.63
N LYS A 141 21.35 1.00 10.74
CA LYS A 141 20.98 -0.14 11.59
C LYS A 141 20.06 -1.14 10.88
N LEU A 142 19.46 -0.80 9.74
CA LEU A 142 18.72 -1.76 8.90
C LEU A 142 19.65 -2.81 8.29
N MET A 143 20.83 -2.42 7.80
CA MET A 143 21.85 -3.36 7.33
C MET A 143 22.37 -4.22 8.48
N THR A 144 22.62 -3.62 9.65
CA THR A 144 23.02 -4.37 10.86
C THR A 144 21.96 -5.41 11.24
N ALA A 145 20.69 -5.03 11.27
CA ALA A 145 19.60 -5.94 11.61
C ALA A 145 19.45 -7.08 10.61
N LEU A 146 19.56 -6.78 9.31
CA LEU A 146 19.51 -7.79 8.25
C LEU A 146 20.61 -8.84 8.43
N LEU A 147 21.87 -8.41 8.55
CA LEU A 147 22.99 -9.33 8.69
C LEU A 147 22.91 -10.18 9.97
N VAL A 148 22.55 -9.58 11.09
CA VAL A 148 22.39 -10.32 12.36
C VAL A 148 21.28 -11.37 12.22
N ALA A 149 20.14 -11.01 11.62
CA ALA A 149 19.03 -11.94 11.42
C ALA A 149 19.37 -13.07 10.42
N GLU A 150 20.29 -12.84 9.48
CA GLU A 150 20.77 -13.84 8.51
C GLU A 150 21.85 -14.77 9.08
N LYS A 151 22.61 -14.34 10.09
CA LYS A 151 23.85 -15.01 10.52
C LYS A 151 23.82 -15.57 11.95
N CYS A 152 22.92 -15.10 12.80
CA CYS A 152 22.90 -15.47 14.22
C CYS A 152 21.61 -16.20 14.60
N SER A 153 21.68 -17.06 15.61
CA SER A 153 20.47 -17.54 16.27
C SER A 153 19.91 -16.42 17.15
N LEU A 154 18.59 -16.27 17.14
CA LEU A 154 17.93 -15.21 17.91
C LEU A 154 18.05 -15.40 19.43
N ASP A 155 18.35 -16.62 19.86
CA ASP A 155 18.49 -16.98 21.27
C ASP A 155 19.96 -16.97 21.73
N ASP A 156 20.91 -16.69 20.83
CA ASP A 156 22.31 -16.51 21.18
C ASP A 156 22.48 -15.33 22.13
N THR A 157 23.43 -15.47 23.07
CA THR A 157 23.74 -14.42 24.04
C THR A 157 24.80 -13.47 23.50
N VAL A 158 24.43 -12.20 23.38
CA VAL A 158 25.35 -11.08 23.15
C VAL A 158 25.89 -10.63 24.50
N THR A 159 27.21 -10.70 24.69
CA THR A 159 27.89 -10.12 25.87
C THR A 159 28.52 -8.80 25.46
N PHE A 160 28.13 -7.70 26.11
CA PHE A 160 28.59 -6.37 25.74
C PHE A 160 30.00 -6.10 26.29
N SER A 161 30.96 -5.90 25.40
CA SER A 161 32.34 -5.57 25.76
C SER A 161 32.46 -4.12 26.24
N LYS A 162 33.58 -3.78 26.89
CA LYS A 162 33.95 -2.39 27.19
C LYS A 162 33.89 -1.52 25.94
N THR A 163 34.49 -1.98 24.85
CA THR A 163 34.54 -1.26 23.57
C THR A 163 33.13 -0.98 23.03
N ALA A 164 32.23 -1.96 23.08
CA ALA A 164 30.87 -1.80 22.59
C ALA A 164 30.13 -0.66 23.30
N VAL A 165 30.30 -0.55 24.62
CA VAL A 165 29.58 0.43 25.46
C VAL A 165 30.28 1.78 25.59
N THR A 166 31.58 1.89 25.31
CA THR A 166 32.31 3.17 25.40
C THR A 166 32.65 3.81 24.06
N ASN A 167 32.64 3.08 22.95
CA ASN A 167 32.92 3.63 21.61
C ASN A 167 31.68 4.36 21.04
N LEU A 168 31.30 5.44 21.69
CA LEU A 168 30.10 6.22 21.42
C LEU A 168 30.41 7.72 21.42
N GLU A 169 29.75 8.47 20.55
CA GLU A 169 29.78 9.94 20.59
C GLU A 169 28.99 10.47 21.80
N SER A 170 29.35 11.66 22.30
CA SER A 170 28.60 12.31 23.37
C SER A 170 27.14 12.55 22.95
N GLY A 171 26.19 12.22 23.82
CA GLY A 171 24.76 12.33 23.52
C GLY A 171 24.20 11.23 22.61
N ALA A 172 25.00 10.22 22.25
CA ALA A 172 24.53 9.04 21.54
C ALA A 172 23.34 8.39 22.27
N VAL A 173 22.33 7.97 21.51
CA VAL A 173 21.21 7.21 22.08
C VAL A 173 21.70 5.84 22.52
N THR A 174 21.36 5.46 23.75
CA THR A 174 21.75 4.20 24.38
C THR A 174 20.56 3.54 25.08
N LEU A 175 20.68 2.24 25.35
CA LEU A 175 19.98 1.56 26.43
C LEU A 175 20.67 1.82 27.78
N GLY A 176 21.94 2.23 27.81
CA GLY A 176 22.70 2.42 29.04
C GLY A 176 23.29 1.10 29.56
N LEU A 177 23.66 0.21 28.64
CA LEU A 177 24.36 -1.02 28.97
C LEU A 177 25.78 -0.72 29.45
N VAL A 178 26.32 -1.61 30.28
CA VAL A 178 27.71 -1.59 30.73
C VAL A 178 28.44 -2.87 30.34
N GLU A 179 29.76 -2.84 30.47
CA GLU A 179 30.60 -4.02 30.22
C GLU A 179 30.08 -5.24 31.01
N GLY A 180 29.98 -6.38 30.32
CA GLY A 180 29.51 -7.63 30.89
C GLY A 180 27.98 -7.79 30.92
N ASP A 181 27.19 -6.77 30.59
CA ASP A 181 25.76 -6.95 30.37
C ASP A 181 25.52 -8.00 29.28
N LYS A 182 24.39 -8.71 29.40
CA LYS A 182 24.01 -9.78 28.48
C LYS A 182 22.58 -9.61 28.03
N LEU A 183 22.37 -9.68 26.72
CA LEU A 183 21.04 -9.74 26.09
C LEU A 183 21.07 -10.84 25.03
N THR A 184 19.92 -11.43 24.74
CA THR A 184 19.80 -12.29 23.55
C THR A 184 19.93 -11.45 22.27
N VAL A 185 20.28 -12.08 21.15
CA VAL A 185 20.26 -11.44 19.83
C VAL A 185 18.89 -10.82 19.55
N ARG A 186 17.79 -11.53 19.88
CA ARG A 186 16.42 -11.02 19.77
C ARG A 186 16.21 -9.71 20.54
N GLN A 187 16.54 -9.70 21.83
CA GLN A 187 16.41 -8.51 22.69
C GLN A 187 17.27 -7.36 22.17
N SER A 188 18.46 -7.67 21.68
CA SER A 188 19.38 -6.71 21.06
C SER A 188 18.79 -6.11 19.77
N LEU A 189 18.18 -6.91 18.89
CA LEU A 189 17.53 -6.40 17.68
C LEU A 189 16.34 -5.46 18.01
N TYR A 190 15.57 -5.76 19.07
CA TYR A 190 14.55 -4.82 19.57
C TYR A 190 15.17 -3.51 20.07
N GLY A 191 16.24 -3.57 20.87
CA GLY A 191 16.99 -2.38 21.29
C GLY A 191 17.55 -1.56 20.13
N LEU A 192 18.05 -2.25 19.09
CA LEU A 192 18.62 -1.68 17.88
C LEU A 192 17.57 -0.90 17.07
N LEU A 193 16.41 -1.50 16.80
CA LEU A 193 15.43 -0.92 15.88
C LEU A 193 14.42 0.01 16.56
N LEU A 194 13.93 -0.32 17.76
CA LEU A 194 12.95 0.53 18.46
C LEU A 194 13.60 1.77 19.08
N LYS A 195 14.68 1.55 19.85
CA LYS A 195 15.35 2.62 20.61
C LYS A 195 16.51 3.25 19.87
N SER A 196 17.08 2.59 18.86
CA SER A 196 18.25 3.07 18.12
C SER A 196 19.54 3.10 18.94
N ALA A 197 19.67 2.20 19.92
CA ALA A 197 20.82 2.15 20.81
C ALA A 197 22.12 1.79 20.07
N ASN A 198 23.16 2.60 20.26
CA ASN A 198 24.39 2.51 19.48
C ASN A 198 25.34 1.43 20.02
N GLU A 199 25.42 1.26 21.34
CA GLU A 199 26.19 0.18 21.97
C GLU A 199 25.63 -1.19 21.63
N VAL A 200 24.32 -1.27 21.41
CA VAL A 200 23.66 -2.52 21.00
C VAL A 200 24.12 -2.92 19.59
N ALA A 201 24.23 -1.96 18.68
CA ALA A 201 24.76 -2.20 17.34
C ALA A 201 26.23 -2.66 17.39
N ASN A 202 27.05 -2.05 18.26
CA ASN A 202 28.45 -2.44 18.44
C ASN A 202 28.56 -3.87 19.00
N GLY A 203 27.78 -4.21 20.03
CA GLY A 203 27.77 -5.56 20.62
C GLY A 203 27.28 -6.63 19.64
N LEU A 204 26.25 -6.32 18.85
CA LEU A 204 25.79 -7.20 17.76
C LEU A 204 26.88 -7.42 16.70
N ALA A 205 27.62 -6.37 16.33
CA ALA A 205 28.71 -6.47 15.37
C ALA A 205 29.86 -7.35 15.90
N GLU A 206 30.27 -7.15 17.16
CA GLU A 206 31.27 -7.97 17.83
C GLU A 206 30.83 -9.44 17.95
N HIS A 207 29.57 -9.68 18.33
CA HIS A 207 29.03 -11.03 18.41
C HIS A 207 29.01 -11.74 17.05
N THR A 208 28.63 -11.03 15.99
CA THR A 208 28.46 -11.63 14.65
C THR A 208 29.78 -11.85 13.92
N ALA A 209 30.73 -10.92 14.03
CA ALA A 209 31.96 -10.91 13.21
C ALA A 209 33.27 -10.90 14.01
N GLY A 210 33.18 -10.89 15.34
CA GLY A 210 34.32 -10.79 16.26
C GLY A 210 34.86 -9.36 16.44
N SER A 211 34.53 -8.41 15.56
CA SER A 211 34.87 -7.00 15.74
C SER A 211 34.00 -6.08 14.90
N ILE A 212 33.91 -4.80 15.29
CA ILE A 212 33.21 -3.74 14.54
C ILE A 212 33.75 -3.61 13.10
N SER A 213 35.07 -3.66 12.92
CA SER A 213 35.68 -3.52 11.59
C SER A 213 35.32 -4.69 10.68
N LYS A 214 35.41 -5.94 11.17
CA LYS A 214 35.05 -7.12 10.37
C LYS A 214 33.56 -7.14 10.05
N PHE A 215 32.72 -6.64 10.97
CA PHE A 215 31.30 -6.49 10.69
C PHE A 215 31.04 -5.43 9.61
N ALA A 216 31.77 -4.30 9.62
CA ALA A 216 31.67 -3.31 8.57
C ALA A 216 32.07 -3.89 7.19
N ASP A 217 33.10 -4.74 7.13
CA ASP A 217 33.46 -5.47 5.91
C ASP A 217 32.30 -6.36 5.43
N MET A 218 31.62 -7.06 6.34
CA MET A 218 30.41 -7.83 6.01
C MET A 218 29.25 -6.96 5.51
N MET A 219 29.04 -5.79 6.12
CA MET A 219 28.02 -4.82 5.68
C MET A 219 28.30 -4.35 4.25
N ASN A 220 29.55 -4.06 3.91
CA ASN A 220 29.95 -3.64 2.56
C ASN A 220 29.84 -4.78 1.55
N ALA A 221 30.22 -6.00 1.92
CA ALA A 221 30.02 -7.18 1.08
C ALA A 221 28.52 -7.37 0.77
N ARG A 222 27.67 -7.29 1.80
CA ARG A 222 26.22 -7.41 1.63
C ARG A 222 25.61 -6.27 0.82
N ALA A 223 26.07 -5.03 1.01
CA ALA A 223 25.65 -3.90 0.18
C ALA A 223 25.96 -4.16 -1.30
N LYS A 224 27.17 -4.66 -1.62
CA LYS A 224 27.54 -5.01 -2.99
C LYS A 224 26.66 -6.12 -3.58
N GLU A 225 26.34 -7.16 -2.80
CA GLU A 225 25.43 -8.24 -3.22
C GLU A 225 24.02 -7.72 -3.54
N LEU A 226 23.55 -6.71 -2.81
CA LEU A 226 22.25 -6.07 -3.03
C LEU A 226 22.25 -5.09 -4.22
N GLY A 227 23.40 -4.88 -4.87
CA GLY A 227 23.56 -3.96 -5.99
C GLY A 227 23.88 -2.52 -5.59
N CYS A 228 24.21 -2.26 -4.32
CA CYS A 228 24.63 -0.94 -3.89
C CYS A 228 25.98 -0.57 -4.52
N THR A 229 26.05 0.59 -5.18
CA THR A 229 27.27 1.03 -5.90
C THR A 229 27.95 2.23 -5.24
N ASN A 230 27.26 2.95 -4.36
CA ASN A 230 27.69 4.21 -3.78
C ASN A 230 27.54 4.23 -2.25
N THR A 231 27.75 3.07 -1.62
CA THR A 231 27.65 2.89 -0.17
C THR A 231 28.96 2.38 0.42
N ASN A 232 29.35 2.93 1.58
CA ASN A 232 30.43 2.43 2.39
C ASN A 232 30.07 2.55 3.88
N PHE A 233 30.10 1.43 4.58
CA PHE A 233 29.92 1.33 6.03
C PHE A 233 31.28 1.17 6.71
N VAL A 234 31.46 1.86 7.83
CA VAL A 234 32.64 1.71 8.71
C VAL A 234 32.26 1.38 10.16
N ASN A 235 30.96 1.35 10.46
CA ASN A 235 30.41 1.07 11.77
C ASN A 235 28.96 0.54 11.62
N PRO A 236 28.38 -0.10 12.65
CA PRO A 236 27.06 -0.73 12.56
C PRO A 236 25.91 0.22 12.97
N ASN A 237 26.21 1.46 13.33
CA ASN A 237 25.29 2.33 14.06
C ASN A 237 24.95 3.64 13.34
N GLY A 238 25.78 4.10 12.42
CA GLY A 238 25.59 5.33 11.66
C GLY A 238 26.09 6.60 12.37
N LEU A 239 26.89 6.48 13.43
CA LEU A 239 27.64 7.61 13.98
C LEU A 239 28.63 8.15 12.94
N ASN A 240 29.01 9.42 13.08
CA ASN A 240 29.60 10.20 12.01
C ASN A 240 31.02 9.72 11.69
N ASN A 241 31.28 9.52 10.39
CA ASN A 241 32.60 9.29 9.86
C ASN A 241 32.57 9.68 8.38
N SER A 242 33.59 10.38 7.87
CA SER A 242 33.62 10.86 6.48
C SER A 242 33.56 9.72 5.44
N ASN A 243 34.03 8.53 5.81
CA ASN A 243 33.95 7.34 4.97
C ASN A 243 32.64 6.56 5.19
N HIS A 244 31.73 6.98 6.07
CA HIS A 244 30.45 6.30 6.32
C HIS A 244 29.33 6.99 5.54
N TYR A 245 28.95 6.44 4.40
CA TYR A 245 27.96 7.06 3.52
C TYR A 245 27.12 6.04 2.76
N THR A 246 26.00 6.50 2.24
CA THR A 246 25.11 5.75 1.33
C THR A 246 24.40 6.73 0.39
N THR A 247 23.54 6.23 -0.48
CA THR A 247 22.64 7.04 -1.32
C THR A 247 21.18 6.71 -0.98
N PRO A 248 20.20 7.58 -1.34
CA PRO A 248 18.79 7.24 -1.20
C PRO A 248 18.44 5.91 -1.88
N HIS A 249 18.94 5.67 -3.10
CA HIS A 249 18.67 4.44 -3.85
C HIS A 249 19.30 3.20 -3.21
N ASP A 250 20.58 3.25 -2.85
CA ASP A 250 21.25 2.13 -2.18
C ASP A 250 20.54 1.77 -0.86
N MET A 251 20.14 2.78 -0.09
CA MET A 251 19.41 2.55 1.15
C MET A 251 18.01 1.96 0.91
N ALA A 252 17.35 2.26 -0.21
CA ALA A 252 16.10 1.61 -0.59
C ALA A 252 16.31 0.11 -0.94
N LEU A 253 17.42 -0.24 -1.59
CA LEU A 253 17.79 -1.65 -1.84
C LEU A 253 18.04 -2.40 -0.53
N ILE A 254 18.77 -1.78 0.41
CA ILE A 254 19.03 -2.33 1.75
C ILE A 254 17.72 -2.51 2.51
N ALA A 255 16.86 -1.49 2.50
CA ALA A 255 15.55 -1.54 3.15
C ALA A 255 14.66 -2.63 2.55
N ARG A 256 14.66 -2.82 1.22
CA ARG A 256 13.92 -3.87 0.53
C ARG A 256 14.32 -5.25 1.04
N ALA A 257 15.62 -5.53 1.11
CA ALA A 257 16.11 -6.80 1.66
C ALA A 257 15.80 -6.95 3.16
N ALA A 258 15.97 -5.87 3.94
CA ALA A 258 15.65 -5.86 5.36
C ALA A 258 14.17 -6.18 5.63
N PHE A 259 13.23 -5.59 4.89
CA PHE A 259 11.79 -5.83 5.10
C PHE A 259 11.27 -7.11 4.43
N GLN A 260 12.06 -7.79 3.60
CA GLN A 260 11.79 -9.18 3.18
C GLN A 260 12.10 -10.19 4.28
N ASN A 261 13.04 -9.87 5.17
CA ASN A 261 13.36 -10.73 6.30
C ASN A 261 12.25 -10.65 7.37
N GLY A 262 11.52 -11.75 7.57
CA GLY A 262 10.37 -11.79 8.49
C GLY A 262 10.71 -11.41 9.94
N THR A 263 11.93 -11.70 10.41
CA THR A 263 12.39 -11.28 11.74
C THR A 263 12.55 -9.76 11.81
N VAL A 264 13.24 -9.18 10.83
CA VAL A 264 13.48 -7.73 10.79
C VAL A 264 12.16 -6.98 10.62
N SER A 265 11.28 -7.45 9.72
CA SER A 265 9.94 -6.88 9.52
C SER A 265 9.11 -6.89 10.81
N LYS A 266 9.06 -8.02 11.52
CA LYS A 266 8.36 -8.13 12.81
C LYS A 266 8.91 -7.17 13.86
N ILE A 267 10.23 -7.05 13.97
CA ILE A 267 10.85 -6.16 14.97
C ILE A 267 10.63 -4.69 14.60
N ALA A 268 10.81 -4.33 13.33
CA ALA A 268 10.66 -2.95 12.85
C ALA A 268 9.22 -2.42 12.90
N SER A 269 8.22 -3.31 12.97
CA SER A 269 6.79 -2.97 13.14
C SER A 269 6.32 -3.00 14.61
N THR A 270 7.15 -3.47 15.54
CA THR A 270 6.75 -3.57 16.95
C THR A 270 6.79 -2.21 17.64
N LEU A 271 5.67 -1.79 18.26
CA LEU A 271 5.54 -0.49 18.92
C LEU A 271 6.28 -0.42 20.26
N SER A 272 6.38 -1.52 21.00
CA SER A 272 7.09 -1.58 22.28
C SER A 272 7.62 -2.97 22.61
N TYR A 273 8.67 -3.01 23.43
CA TYR A 273 9.28 -4.27 23.87
C TYR A 273 9.83 -4.13 25.29
N GLN A 274 9.73 -5.20 26.09
CA GLN A 274 10.28 -5.24 27.44
C GLN A 274 11.72 -5.75 27.42
N ILE A 275 12.68 -4.87 27.71
CA ILE A 275 14.08 -5.23 27.91
C ILE A 275 14.25 -5.76 29.34
N PRO A 276 14.94 -6.90 29.54
CA PRO A 276 15.18 -7.44 30.88
C PRO A 276 16.06 -6.51 31.72
N ALA A 277 16.17 -6.81 33.02
CA ALA A 277 17.07 -6.09 33.89
C ALA A 277 18.53 -6.24 33.40
N THR A 278 19.29 -5.16 33.51
CA THR A 278 20.72 -5.09 33.24
C THR A 278 21.43 -4.69 34.53
N GLN A 279 22.77 -4.70 34.56
CA GLN A 279 23.51 -4.40 35.79
C GLN A 279 23.18 -3.02 36.39
N LYS A 280 22.83 -2.04 35.56
CA LYS A 280 22.55 -0.65 36.00
C LYS A 280 21.09 -0.23 35.93
N ALA A 281 20.18 -1.11 35.49
CA ALA A 281 18.79 -0.72 35.33
C ALA A 281 17.85 -1.92 35.48
N ALA A 282 16.73 -1.70 36.17
CA ALA A 282 15.65 -2.67 36.21
C ALA A 282 15.08 -2.94 34.80
N ALA A 283 14.32 -4.04 34.69
CA ALA A 283 13.58 -4.36 33.47
C ALA A 283 12.67 -3.17 33.10
N ARG A 284 12.64 -2.83 31.81
CA ARG A 284 11.95 -1.62 31.33
C ARG A 284 11.42 -1.78 29.92
N THR A 285 10.35 -1.05 29.63
CA THR A 285 9.79 -0.99 28.29
C THR A 285 10.52 0.04 27.45
N ILE A 286 10.90 -0.34 26.23
CA ILE A 286 11.32 0.58 25.18
C ILE A 286 10.20 0.72 24.15
N SER A 287 10.11 1.89 23.53
CA SER A 287 9.09 2.19 22.52
C SER A 287 9.74 2.58 21.20
N LEU A 288 9.06 2.28 20.10
CA LEU A 288 9.49 2.62 18.74
C LEU A 288 9.60 4.13 18.57
N GLY A 289 10.75 4.59 18.07
CA GLY A 289 10.98 6.00 17.77
C GLY A 289 10.25 6.52 16.53
N HIS A 290 9.89 5.65 15.58
CA HIS A 290 9.21 6.00 14.35
C HIS A 290 7.71 6.23 14.59
N LYS A 291 7.25 7.47 14.34
CA LYS A 291 5.91 7.92 14.76
C LYS A 291 4.77 7.55 13.83
N MET A 292 5.05 7.16 12.58
CA MET A 292 4.01 6.86 11.59
C MET A 292 3.25 5.55 11.87
N LEU A 293 3.71 4.71 12.81
CA LEU A 293 3.04 3.46 13.17
C LEU A 293 2.04 3.60 14.32
N TYR A 294 1.97 4.74 15.00
CA TYR A 294 1.09 4.93 16.16
C TYR A 294 -0.25 5.54 15.72
N PRO A 295 -1.40 4.82 15.77
CA PRO A 295 -2.69 5.34 15.28
C PRO A 295 -3.14 6.65 15.92
N ASN A 296 -2.72 6.91 17.16
CA ASN A 296 -3.08 8.11 17.93
C ASN A 296 -2.05 9.25 17.80
N ASP A 297 -1.02 9.12 16.96
CA ASP A 297 -0.03 10.16 16.72
C ASP A 297 -0.44 10.98 15.48
N ALA A 298 -0.27 12.30 15.52
CA ALA A 298 -0.60 13.17 14.39
C ALA A 298 0.19 12.86 13.10
N ARG A 299 1.30 12.11 13.20
CA ARG A 299 2.11 11.65 12.07
C ARG A 299 1.74 10.24 11.60
N TYR A 300 0.72 9.62 12.18
CA TYR A 300 0.27 8.29 11.78
C TYR A 300 0.04 8.24 10.26
N TYR A 301 0.42 7.12 9.65
CA TYR A 301 0.12 6.86 8.26
C TYR A 301 -0.36 5.43 8.10
N GLN A 302 -1.60 5.28 7.64
CA GLN A 302 -2.23 3.98 7.47
C GLN A 302 -1.41 3.11 6.51
N GLY A 303 -1.17 1.85 6.89
CA GLY A 303 -0.43 0.89 6.08
C GLY A 303 1.08 0.91 6.30
N VAL A 304 1.64 1.78 7.16
CA VAL A 304 3.07 1.64 7.53
C VAL A 304 3.28 0.33 8.30
N ILE A 305 4.18 -0.51 7.78
CA ILE A 305 4.53 -1.85 8.30
C ILE A 305 5.97 -1.94 8.78
N GLY A 306 6.67 -0.81 8.90
CA GLY A 306 8.02 -0.76 9.45
C GLY A 306 8.80 0.48 9.02
N GLY A 307 9.90 0.74 9.71
CA GLY A 307 10.77 1.85 9.34
C GLY A 307 11.91 2.06 10.32
N LYS A 308 12.81 2.98 9.99
CA LYS A 308 13.90 3.39 10.87
C LYS A 308 14.19 4.87 10.71
N THR A 309 14.18 5.59 11.83
CA THR A 309 14.61 6.99 11.91
C THR A 309 16.12 7.11 12.08
N GLY A 310 16.69 8.23 11.67
CA GLY A 310 18.07 8.61 11.97
C GLY A 310 18.24 10.11 12.11
N TYR A 311 19.21 10.50 12.93
CA TYR A 311 19.66 11.89 13.05
C TYR A 311 21.12 11.94 13.51
N THR A 312 21.90 12.78 12.85
CA THR A 312 23.12 13.38 13.38
C THR A 312 23.19 14.82 12.87
N SER A 313 24.04 15.66 13.46
CA SER A 313 24.21 17.05 13.00
C SER A 313 24.62 17.15 11.53
N LEU A 314 25.43 16.21 11.03
CA LEU A 314 25.89 16.17 9.64
C LEU A 314 24.87 15.52 8.69
N ALA A 315 24.14 14.50 9.16
CA ALA A 315 23.14 13.79 8.37
C ALA A 315 21.82 14.56 8.24
N GLY A 316 21.47 15.42 9.20
CA GLY A 316 20.11 15.91 9.36
C GLY A 316 19.14 14.78 9.71
N ASN A 317 17.83 14.99 9.54
CA ASN A 317 16.85 13.93 9.70
C ASN A 317 16.90 12.98 8.50
N THR A 318 17.01 11.68 8.80
CA THR A 318 16.89 10.59 7.84
C THR A 318 15.78 9.63 8.25
N LEU A 319 15.12 9.00 7.28
CA LEU A 319 14.05 8.05 7.53
C LEU A 319 13.88 7.07 6.39
N VAL A 320 13.75 5.81 6.74
CA VAL A 320 13.26 4.76 5.86
C VAL A 320 11.90 4.33 6.39
N THR A 321 10.90 4.24 5.51
CA THR A 321 9.55 3.80 5.83
C THR A 321 9.07 2.78 4.81
N CYS A 322 8.53 1.67 5.27
CA CYS A 322 7.87 0.68 4.43
C CYS A 322 6.37 0.70 4.71
N ALA A 323 5.56 0.80 3.66
CA ALA A 323 4.11 0.78 3.76
C ALA A 323 3.50 -0.19 2.75
N GLU A 324 2.35 -0.76 3.10
CA GLU A 324 1.59 -1.68 2.27
C GLU A 324 0.09 -1.37 2.33
N ARG A 325 -0.54 -1.36 1.15
CA ARG A 325 -2.00 -1.26 0.97
C ARG A 325 -2.38 -2.07 -0.27
N ASP A 326 -3.44 -2.86 -0.16
CA ASP A 326 -4.02 -3.61 -1.30
C ASP A 326 -2.98 -4.41 -2.12
N GLY A 327 -2.04 -5.07 -1.44
CA GLY A 327 -0.97 -5.86 -2.06
C GLY A 327 0.18 -5.05 -2.67
N VAL A 328 0.11 -3.71 -2.64
CA VAL A 328 1.18 -2.81 -3.10
C VAL A 328 2.08 -2.47 -1.93
N ARG A 329 3.36 -2.87 -2.00
CA ARG A 329 4.37 -2.52 -0.98
C ARG A 329 5.34 -1.47 -1.51
N LEU A 330 5.45 -0.36 -0.78
CA LEU A 330 6.30 0.78 -1.11
C LEU A 330 7.36 1.02 -0.03
N ILE A 331 8.52 1.52 -0.45
CA ILE A 331 9.62 1.92 0.43
C ILE A 331 10.00 3.36 0.11
N ALA A 332 9.82 4.25 1.09
CA ALA A 332 10.24 5.64 1.01
C ALA A 332 11.54 5.82 1.81
N VAL A 333 12.52 6.49 1.21
CA VAL A 333 13.79 6.87 1.86
C VAL A 333 13.95 8.38 1.78
N ILE A 334 14.16 9.02 2.94
CA ILE A 334 14.37 10.45 3.10
C ILE A 334 15.77 10.69 3.67
N MET A 335 16.55 11.55 3.01
CA MET A 335 17.91 11.92 3.38
C MET A 335 18.05 13.43 3.60
N LYS A 336 18.68 13.81 4.72
CA LYS A 336 19.08 15.18 5.03
C LYS A 336 17.93 16.19 4.97
N SER A 337 16.82 15.84 5.63
CA SER A 337 15.75 16.80 5.92
C SER A 337 16.14 17.71 7.10
N LYS A 338 15.91 19.02 6.96
CA LYS A 338 16.26 20.03 7.97
C LYS A 338 15.25 20.09 9.13
N SER A 339 13.96 19.93 8.84
CA SER A 339 12.89 20.14 9.81
C SER A 339 12.21 18.83 10.19
N THR A 340 11.54 18.18 9.22
CA THR A 340 10.82 16.93 9.43
C THR A 340 10.94 16.04 8.19
N GLN A 341 11.15 14.75 8.43
CA GLN A 341 11.15 13.67 7.45
C GLN A 341 9.73 13.15 7.15
N TYR A 342 8.77 13.45 8.03
CA TYR A 342 7.47 12.78 8.04
C TYR A 342 6.55 13.29 6.92
N THR A 343 6.48 14.61 6.74
CA THR A 343 5.65 15.23 5.70
C THR A 343 6.08 14.79 4.29
N ASP A 344 7.39 14.79 4.02
CA ASP A 344 7.95 14.31 2.75
C ASP A 344 7.65 12.81 2.56
N THR A 345 7.76 12.00 3.63
CA THR A 345 7.45 10.56 3.56
C THR A 345 5.99 10.32 3.20
N SER A 346 5.04 10.99 3.88
CA SER A 346 3.61 10.85 3.56
C SER A 346 3.32 11.25 2.13
N ALA A 347 3.86 12.37 1.65
CA ALA A 347 3.67 12.84 0.28
C ALA A 347 4.20 11.85 -0.78
N LEU A 348 5.35 11.23 -0.53
CA LEU A 348 5.87 10.18 -1.40
C LEU A 348 4.97 8.94 -1.40
N LEU A 349 4.58 8.46 -0.22
CA LEU A 349 3.70 7.29 -0.12
C LEU A 349 2.34 7.54 -0.78
N ASP A 350 1.72 8.71 -0.58
CA ASP A 350 0.47 9.09 -1.23
C ASP A 350 0.61 9.09 -2.75
N TYR A 351 1.69 9.67 -3.28
CA TYR A 351 1.99 9.65 -4.70
C TYR A 351 2.18 8.22 -5.24
N GLY A 352 2.92 7.37 -4.54
CA GLY A 352 3.14 5.99 -4.96
C GLY A 352 1.87 5.14 -4.93
N PHE A 353 1.07 5.26 -3.88
CA PHE A 353 -0.21 4.56 -3.81
C PHE A 353 -1.17 5.08 -4.87
N ALA A 354 -1.22 6.40 -5.14
CA ALA A 354 -2.02 6.96 -6.22
C ALA A 354 -1.56 6.50 -7.61
N LEU A 355 -0.25 6.36 -7.85
CA LEU A 355 0.30 5.81 -9.09
C LEU A 355 -0.06 4.33 -9.26
N LYS A 356 0.02 3.57 -8.18
CA LYS A 356 -0.26 2.12 -8.18
C LYS A 356 -1.75 1.81 -8.21
N SER A 357 -2.57 2.68 -7.63
CA SER A 357 -3.99 2.78 -7.90
C SER A 357 -4.28 3.52 -9.22
N GLY A 358 -3.26 3.96 -9.97
CA GLY A 358 -3.40 4.73 -11.22
C GLY A 358 -3.56 3.86 -12.46
N GLY A 359 -3.57 2.54 -12.29
CA GLY A 359 -4.29 1.58 -13.16
C GLY A 359 -5.71 1.29 -12.65
N SER A 360 -6.11 1.86 -11.52
CA SER A 360 -7.43 1.74 -10.93
C SER A 360 -8.24 2.98 -11.35
N GLN A 361 -9.16 2.82 -12.32
CA GLN A 361 -10.14 3.86 -12.62
C GLN A 361 -11.02 4.05 -11.36
N THR A 362 -11.51 5.25 -11.06
CA THR A 362 -12.63 5.32 -10.11
C THR A 362 -13.78 4.52 -10.68
N ALA A 363 -14.31 3.57 -9.89
CA ALA A 363 -15.44 2.77 -10.33
C ALA A 363 -16.58 3.70 -10.77
N LYS A 364 -17.13 3.44 -11.95
CA LYS A 364 -18.05 4.36 -12.60
C LYS A 364 -19.04 3.63 -13.49
N TRP A 365 -20.23 4.20 -13.55
CA TRP A 365 -21.19 3.87 -14.59
C TRP A 365 -20.68 4.36 -15.94
N GLN A 366 -20.81 3.50 -16.95
CA GLN A 366 -20.49 3.80 -18.35
C GLN A 366 -21.70 3.43 -19.22
N GLN A 367 -22.22 4.38 -19.98
CA GLN A 367 -23.30 4.15 -20.94
C GLN A 367 -22.74 4.04 -22.36
N GLU A 368 -23.18 3.02 -23.10
CA GLU A 368 -22.89 2.88 -24.54
C GLU A 368 -24.19 2.55 -25.29
N GLY A 369 -24.71 3.54 -26.01
CA GLY A 369 -26.05 3.45 -26.58
C GLY A 369 -27.12 3.28 -25.49
N ALA A 370 -27.96 2.25 -25.61
CA ALA A 370 -28.98 1.92 -24.61
C ALA A 370 -28.46 1.01 -23.47
N LYS A 371 -27.21 0.54 -23.56
CA LYS A 371 -26.62 -0.40 -22.59
C LYS A 371 -25.84 0.35 -21.52
N TRP A 372 -25.96 -0.14 -20.29
CA TRP A 372 -25.18 0.34 -19.13
C TRP A 372 -24.19 -0.71 -18.69
N TYR A 373 -23.00 -0.25 -18.31
CA TYR A 373 -21.90 -1.05 -17.78
C TYR A 373 -21.41 -0.39 -16.50
N PHE A 374 -20.79 -1.17 -15.64
CA PHE A 374 -20.04 -0.65 -14.50
C PHE A 374 -18.57 -1.01 -14.66
N VAL A 375 -17.74 0.02 -14.80
CA VAL A 375 -16.29 -0.15 -14.78
C VAL A 375 -15.88 -0.19 -13.31
N LYS A 376 -15.32 -1.31 -12.87
CA LYS A 376 -14.84 -1.51 -11.51
C LYS A 376 -13.56 -0.71 -11.27
N ASN A 377 -13.15 -0.64 -10.00
CA ASN A 377 -11.94 0.07 -9.65
C ASN A 377 -10.73 -0.47 -10.43
N ASP A 378 -10.63 -1.79 -10.62
CA ASP A 378 -9.56 -2.44 -11.40
C ASP A 378 -9.55 -2.13 -12.92
N GLY A 379 -10.48 -1.31 -13.41
CA GLY A 379 -10.61 -0.92 -14.82
C GLY A 379 -11.39 -1.92 -15.69
N ASN A 380 -11.75 -3.10 -15.16
CA ASN A 380 -12.55 -4.07 -15.89
C ASN A 380 -14.03 -3.75 -15.78
N ARG A 381 -14.82 -4.14 -16.79
CA ARG A 381 -16.28 -4.14 -16.66
C ARG A 381 -16.73 -5.25 -15.73
N ALA A 382 -17.70 -4.97 -14.88
CA ALA A 382 -18.44 -6.02 -14.20
C ALA A 382 -19.11 -6.91 -15.25
N ALA A 383 -18.92 -8.23 -15.17
CA ALA A 383 -19.47 -9.19 -16.13
C ALA A 383 -19.65 -10.56 -15.50
N ASN A 384 -20.82 -11.16 -15.71
CA ASN A 384 -21.24 -12.43 -15.10
C ASN A 384 -21.08 -12.43 -13.56
N GLU A 385 -21.42 -11.32 -12.92
CA GLU A 385 -21.23 -11.11 -11.48
C GLU A 385 -22.29 -10.20 -10.87
N TRP A 386 -22.49 -10.36 -9.56
CA TRP A 386 -23.28 -9.48 -8.73
C TRP A 386 -22.43 -8.31 -8.23
N MET A 387 -23.02 -7.11 -8.17
CA MET A 387 -22.38 -5.92 -7.63
C MET A 387 -23.36 -5.13 -6.77
N THR A 388 -22.94 -4.74 -5.56
CA THR A 388 -23.66 -3.74 -4.77
C THR A 388 -23.06 -2.37 -5.03
N ILE A 389 -23.84 -1.45 -5.60
CA ILE A 389 -23.42 -0.10 -5.99
C ILE A 389 -24.40 0.88 -5.34
N ASP A 390 -23.89 1.83 -4.56
CA ASP A 390 -24.69 2.82 -3.83
C ASP A 390 -25.84 2.23 -3.00
N GLY A 391 -25.63 1.03 -2.44
CA GLY A 391 -26.59 0.33 -1.58
C GLY A 391 -27.69 -0.44 -2.31
N ALA A 392 -27.64 -0.50 -3.65
CA ALA A 392 -28.51 -1.35 -4.45
C ALA A 392 -27.73 -2.49 -5.12
N ASP A 393 -28.37 -3.64 -5.28
CA ASP A 393 -27.77 -4.79 -5.95
C ASP A 393 -28.09 -4.82 -7.44
N TYR A 394 -27.07 -5.13 -8.23
CA TYR A 394 -27.10 -5.20 -9.68
C TYR A 394 -26.50 -6.52 -10.13
N TRP A 395 -27.02 -7.04 -11.24
CA TRP A 395 -26.37 -8.11 -11.98
C TRP A 395 -25.83 -7.59 -13.30
N PHE A 396 -24.65 -8.06 -13.67
CA PHE A 396 -24.06 -7.82 -14.99
C PHE A 396 -24.00 -9.14 -15.77
N ASP A 397 -24.63 -9.16 -16.95
CA ASP A 397 -24.63 -10.31 -17.86
C ASP A 397 -23.21 -10.59 -18.40
N SER A 398 -23.01 -11.71 -19.10
CA SER A 398 -21.67 -12.14 -19.53
C SER A 398 -20.97 -11.18 -20.51
N ASP A 399 -21.72 -10.35 -21.22
CA ASP A 399 -21.19 -9.28 -22.08
C ASP A 399 -20.90 -7.97 -21.30
N GLY A 400 -21.08 -7.99 -19.98
CA GLY A 400 -20.88 -6.89 -19.06
C GLY A 400 -22.05 -5.91 -18.98
N THR A 401 -23.17 -6.20 -19.65
CA THR A 401 -24.34 -5.32 -19.61
C THR A 401 -25.10 -5.46 -18.29
N MET A 402 -25.51 -4.34 -17.72
CA MET A 402 -26.38 -4.30 -16.55
C MET A 402 -27.75 -4.91 -16.91
N ALA A 403 -28.18 -5.90 -16.13
CA ALA A 403 -29.46 -6.55 -16.35
C ALA A 403 -30.64 -5.63 -16.03
N THR A 404 -31.71 -5.77 -16.82
CA THR A 404 -33.03 -5.18 -16.59
C THR A 404 -34.10 -6.22 -16.90
N GLY A 405 -35.26 -6.08 -16.26
CA GLY A 405 -36.38 -7.01 -16.36
C GLY A 405 -36.11 -8.35 -15.66
N TRP A 406 -36.84 -9.38 -16.09
CA TRP A 406 -36.73 -10.73 -15.53
C TRP A 406 -35.44 -11.44 -15.95
N ARG A 407 -34.82 -12.15 -15.00
CA ARG A 407 -33.69 -13.05 -15.22
C ARG A 407 -33.85 -14.32 -14.41
N HIS A 408 -33.43 -15.44 -14.99
CA HIS A 408 -33.40 -16.76 -14.37
C HIS A 408 -31.97 -17.25 -14.33
N TYR A 409 -31.50 -17.69 -13.16
CA TYR A 409 -30.12 -18.10 -12.96
C TYR A 409 -30.01 -19.56 -12.54
N SER A 410 -28.77 -20.06 -12.46
CA SER A 410 -28.43 -21.47 -12.24
C SER A 410 -28.90 -22.04 -10.90
N ASN A 411 -29.33 -21.20 -9.96
CA ASN A 411 -29.97 -21.59 -8.72
C ASN A 411 -31.48 -21.90 -8.87
N ASP A 412 -31.99 -21.90 -10.11
CA ASP A 412 -33.41 -22.06 -10.46
C ASP A 412 -34.35 -20.99 -9.87
N ALA A 413 -33.80 -19.83 -9.51
CA ALA A 413 -34.55 -18.68 -9.02
C ALA A 413 -34.70 -17.60 -10.09
N TRP A 414 -35.84 -16.93 -10.05
CA TRP A 414 -36.13 -15.74 -10.87
C TRP A 414 -35.89 -14.48 -10.05
N TYR A 415 -35.28 -13.49 -10.70
CA TYR A 415 -35.04 -12.16 -10.14
C TYR A 415 -35.60 -11.12 -11.11
N TYR A 416 -36.04 -9.98 -10.58
CA TYR A 416 -36.46 -8.85 -11.38
C TYR A 416 -35.56 -7.64 -11.13
N PHE A 417 -35.02 -7.07 -12.20
CA PHE A 417 -34.23 -5.85 -12.17
C PHE A 417 -35.04 -4.69 -12.73
N LYS A 418 -35.14 -3.60 -11.99
CA LYS A 418 -35.91 -2.41 -12.40
C LYS A 418 -35.29 -1.77 -13.66
N SER A 419 -35.96 -0.77 -14.24
CA SER A 419 -35.46 -0.03 -15.41
C SER A 419 -34.06 0.58 -15.20
N GLY A 420 -33.79 1.04 -13.97
CA GLY A 420 -32.47 1.52 -13.53
C GLY A 420 -31.48 0.41 -13.15
N GLY A 421 -31.84 -0.86 -13.30
CA GLY A 421 -30.99 -2.04 -13.06
C GLY A 421 -30.91 -2.53 -11.62
N ALA A 422 -31.41 -1.77 -10.65
CA ALA A 422 -31.47 -2.21 -9.26
C ALA A 422 -32.41 -3.41 -9.12
N MET A 423 -31.96 -4.45 -8.41
CA MET A 423 -32.76 -5.63 -8.10
C MET A 423 -33.96 -5.26 -7.23
N ALA A 424 -35.14 -5.77 -7.57
CA ALA A 424 -36.32 -5.68 -6.73
C ALA A 424 -36.22 -6.70 -5.59
N SER A 425 -36.42 -6.25 -4.36
CA SER A 425 -36.49 -7.10 -3.16
C SER A 425 -37.55 -6.56 -2.20
N SER A 426 -38.15 -7.46 -1.43
CA SER A 426 -39.27 -7.17 -0.50
C SER A 426 -40.39 -6.33 -1.12
N THR A 427 -40.72 -6.58 -2.39
CA THR A 427 -41.64 -5.72 -3.16
C THR A 427 -42.43 -6.51 -4.20
N TRP A 428 -43.59 -5.95 -4.55
CA TRP A 428 -44.39 -6.37 -5.69
C TRP A 428 -43.81 -5.84 -7.00
N VAL A 429 -43.93 -6.63 -8.07
CA VAL A 429 -43.64 -6.27 -9.45
C VAL A 429 -44.83 -6.69 -10.32
N GLU A 430 -45.30 -5.77 -11.15
CA GLU A 430 -46.27 -6.06 -12.21
C GLU A 430 -45.53 -6.36 -13.52
N SER A 431 -45.87 -7.46 -14.17
CA SER A 431 -45.38 -7.82 -15.49
C SER A 431 -46.51 -8.44 -16.28
N ASP A 432 -46.79 -7.91 -17.48
CA ASP A 432 -47.83 -8.42 -18.39
C ASP A 432 -49.22 -8.58 -17.74
N GLY A 433 -49.60 -7.64 -16.86
CA GLY A 433 -50.88 -7.65 -16.15
C GLY A 433 -50.99 -8.69 -15.03
N GLN A 434 -49.88 -9.35 -14.69
CA GLN A 434 -49.76 -10.27 -13.56
C GLN A 434 -48.87 -9.67 -12.48
N TRP A 435 -49.12 -10.06 -11.23
CA TRP A 435 -48.39 -9.56 -10.07
C TRP A 435 -47.55 -10.65 -9.45
N PHE A 436 -46.28 -10.33 -9.17
CA PHE A 436 -45.28 -11.20 -8.58
C PHE A 436 -44.67 -10.53 -7.37
N TYR A 437 -44.25 -11.30 -6.37
CA TYR A 437 -43.56 -10.77 -5.20
C TYR A 437 -42.13 -11.28 -5.13
N LEU A 438 -41.19 -10.35 -4.91
CA LEU A 438 -39.77 -10.62 -4.74
C LEU A 438 -39.45 -10.61 -3.25
N GLY A 439 -38.88 -11.70 -2.74
CA GLY A 439 -38.50 -11.86 -1.34
C GLY A 439 -37.41 -10.90 -0.88
N ALA A 440 -37.03 -10.99 0.40
CA ALA A 440 -35.95 -10.17 0.96
C ALA A 440 -34.59 -10.40 0.31
N ASP A 441 -34.38 -11.61 -0.22
CA ASP A 441 -33.21 -12.03 -1.01
C ASP A 441 -33.33 -11.69 -2.50
N GLY A 442 -34.44 -11.04 -2.91
CA GLY A 442 -34.74 -10.69 -4.30
C GLY A 442 -35.28 -11.83 -5.16
N ALA A 443 -35.34 -13.06 -4.64
CA ALA A 443 -35.87 -14.19 -5.39
C ALA A 443 -37.41 -14.10 -5.47
N MET A 444 -37.96 -14.43 -6.65
CA MET A 444 -39.40 -14.50 -6.84
C MET A 444 -40.01 -15.62 -5.99
N MET A 445 -40.95 -15.25 -5.14
CA MET A 445 -41.70 -16.20 -4.32
C MET A 445 -42.71 -16.97 -5.20
N LYS A 446 -42.88 -18.28 -4.96
CA LYS A 446 -43.86 -19.15 -5.63
C LYS A 446 -44.35 -20.24 -4.67
N ASN A 447 -45.56 -20.76 -4.88
CA ASN A 447 -46.21 -21.75 -4.02
C ASN A 447 -46.22 -21.37 -2.53
N THR A 448 -46.53 -20.11 -2.23
CA THR A 448 -46.40 -19.58 -0.87
C THR A 448 -47.30 -18.36 -0.64
N VAL A 449 -47.29 -17.83 0.58
CA VAL A 449 -47.98 -16.59 0.96
C VAL A 449 -46.94 -15.49 1.20
N THR A 450 -47.17 -14.30 0.65
CA THR A 450 -46.32 -13.13 0.82
C THR A 450 -46.39 -12.58 2.25
N PRO A 451 -45.42 -11.77 2.71
CA PRO A 451 -45.45 -11.17 4.04
C PRO A 451 -46.68 -10.31 4.34
N ASP A 452 -47.31 -9.74 3.31
CA ASP A 452 -48.55 -8.97 3.38
C ASP A 452 -49.83 -9.81 3.15
N GLY A 453 -49.69 -11.14 3.08
CA GLY A 453 -50.81 -12.08 3.18
C GLY A 453 -51.44 -12.55 1.87
N TYR A 454 -50.84 -12.29 0.71
CA TYR A 454 -51.36 -12.72 -0.59
C TYR A 454 -50.77 -14.07 -1.03
N THR A 455 -51.58 -14.90 -1.67
CA THR A 455 -51.16 -16.24 -2.12
C THR A 455 -50.59 -16.20 -3.53
N LEU A 456 -49.47 -16.87 -3.76
CA LEU A 456 -48.80 -17.03 -5.05
C LEU A 456 -48.85 -18.48 -5.51
N ASP A 457 -49.17 -18.69 -6.79
CA ASP A 457 -49.24 -20.02 -7.39
C ASP A 457 -47.85 -20.60 -7.75
N ALA A 458 -47.83 -21.74 -8.46
CA ALA A 458 -46.60 -22.41 -8.86
C ALA A 458 -45.73 -21.64 -9.85
N SER A 459 -46.33 -20.69 -10.58
CA SER A 459 -45.64 -19.74 -11.45
C SER A 459 -45.23 -18.45 -10.75
N GLY A 460 -45.58 -18.28 -9.47
CA GLY A 460 -45.31 -17.08 -8.68
C GLY A 460 -46.33 -15.96 -8.88
N VAL A 461 -47.40 -16.21 -9.64
CA VAL A 461 -48.46 -15.23 -9.92
C VAL A 461 -49.37 -15.13 -8.71
N TRP A 462 -49.70 -13.89 -8.33
CA TRP A 462 -50.74 -13.63 -7.34
C TRP A 462 -52.10 -14.15 -7.80
N VAL A 463 -52.70 -14.99 -6.96
CA VAL A 463 -54.06 -15.49 -7.14
C VAL A 463 -54.99 -14.91 -6.08
N LYS A 464 -56.19 -14.55 -6.52
CA LYS A 464 -57.24 -14.01 -5.64
C LYS A 464 -57.95 -15.08 -4.84
#